data_AF-A0A382N510-F1
#
_entry.id   AF-A0A382N510-F1
#
_cell.length_a   1.000
_cell.length_b   1.000
_cell.length_c   1.000
_cell.angle_alpha   90.00
_cell.angle_beta   90.00
_cell.angle_gamma   90.00
#
_symmetry.space_group_name_H-M   'P 1'
#
loop_
_entity.id
_entity.type
_entity.pdbx_description
1 polymer ?
#
loop_
_entity_poly.entity_id
_entity_poly.type
_entity_poly.pdbx_seq_one_letter_code
_entity_poly.pdbx_strand_id
1 'polypeptide(L)' 'MKNIIIKFICLIFLLFSIQGLANPINKIDFVGLNVISSTTLIAILPVKIGDEYNQNTSDEIIQALFNTGYFSDISVSN' A
#
# COMPACT_ATOMS: atom_id res chain seq x y z
N MET A 1 38.83 -10.76 26.95
CA MET A 1 37.36 -10.77 27.15
C MET A 1 36.69 -9.46 26.71
N LYS A 2 37.21 -8.28 27.09
CA LYS A 2 36.64 -6.96 26.73
C LYS A 2 36.40 -6.74 25.22
N ASN A 3 37.34 -7.14 24.36
CA ASN A 3 37.22 -6.96 22.90
C ASN A 3 36.19 -7.90 22.24
N ILE A 4 35.89 -9.04 22.86
CA ILE A 4 34.86 -9.98 22.39
C ILE A 4 33.47 -9.42 22.73
N ILE A 5 33.31 -8.86 23.92
CA ILE A 5 32.07 -8.21 24.37
C ILE A 5 31.73 -7.01 23.47
N ILE A 6 32.72 -6.18 23.13
CA ILE A 6 32.53 -5.02 22.21
C ILE A 6 32.06 -5.48 20.82
N LYS A 7 32.67 -6.54 20.27
CA LYS A 7 32.25 -7.12 18.98
C LYS A 7 30.82 -7.64 19.03
N PHE A 8 30.43 -8.27 20.14
CA PHE A 8 29.08 -8.78 20.35
C PHE A 8 28.04 -7.65 20.44
N ILE A 9 28.36 -6.56 21.13
CA ILE A 9 27.53 -5.35 21.19
C ILE A 9 27.40 -4.68 19.82
N CYS A 10 28.48 -4.58 19.05
CA CYS A 10 28.42 -4.08 17.67
C CYS A 10 27.50 -4.93 16.78
N LEU A 11 27.55 -6.26 16.94
CA LEU A 11 26.70 -7.17 16.19
C LEU A 11 25.22 -7.00 16.55
N ILE A 12 24.89 -6.79 17.83
CA ILE A 12 23.52 -6.53 18.30
C ILE A 12 22.98 -5.20 17.73
N PHE A 13 23.82 -4.16 17.66
CA PHE A 13 23.43 -2.85 17.13
C PHE A 13 23.14 -2.90 15.63
N LEU A 14 23.87 -3.72 14.89
CA LEU A 14 23.66 -3.92 13.44
C LEU A 14 22.28 -4.52 13.13
N LEU A 15 21.74 -5.37 14.01
CA LEU A 15 20.43 -5.99 13.84
C LEU A 15 19.26 -5.00 14.03
N PHE A 16 19.47 -3.88 14.74
CA PHE A 16 18.42 -2.90 15.04
C PHE A 16 18.21 -1.86 13.92
N SER A 17 19.02 -1.88 12.86
CA SER A 17 19.00 -0.86 11.80
C SER A 17 17.94 -1.10 10.72
N ILE A 18 17.24 -2.25 10.75
CA ILE A 18 16.24 -2.60 9.73
C ILE A 18 14.87 -2.13 10.22
N GLN A 19 14.49 -0.91 9.88
CA GLN A 19 13.14 -0.38 10.05
C GLN A 19 12.46 -0.37 8.68
N GLY A 20 11.35 -1.10 8.52
CA GLY A 20 10.50 -1.01 7.33
C GLY A 20 9.42 0.04 7.52
N LEU A 21 9.33 1.02 6.62
CA LEU A 21 8.16 1.90 6.54
C LEU A 21 7.08 1.18 5.73
N ALA A 22 5.99 0.77 6.37
CA ALA A 22 4.80 0.27 5.68
C ALA A 22 3.78 1.41 5.57
N ASN A 23 3.09 1.50 4.44
CA ASN A 23 1.98 2.43 4.24
C ASN A 23 0.66 1.67 4.04
N PRO A 24 0.05 1.14 5.12
CA PRO A 24 -1.16 0.35 5.00
C PRO A 24 -2.38 1.20 4.61
N ILE A 25 -3.23 0.66 3.75
CA ILE A 25 -4.50 1.27 3.36
C ILE A 25 -5.46 1.21 4.54
N ASN A 26 -5.74 2.35 5.16
CA ASN A 26 -6.66 2.42 6.30
C ASN A 26 -8.13 2.56 5.88
N LYS A 27 -8.37 3.20 4.74
CA LYS A 27 -9.70 3.50 4.22
C LYS A 27 -9.62 3.69 2.71
N ILE A 28 -10.72 3.36 2.03
CA ILE A 28 -10.89 3.60 0.60
C ILE A 28 -12.16 4.44 0.43
N ASP A 29 -12.02 5.61 -0.19
CA ASP A 29 -13.12 6.52 -0.52
C ASP A 29 -13.11 6.80 -2.02
N PHE A 30 -14.28 7.11 -2.57
CA PHE A 30 -14.46 7.44 -3.98
C PHE A 30 -15.09 8.81 -4.14
N VAL A 31 -14.60 9.58 -5.10
CA VAL A 31 -15.12 10.91 -5.45
C VAL A 31 -15.55 10.91 -6.92
N GLY A 32 -16.66 11.57 -7.24
CA GLY A 32 -17.15 11.69 -8.62
C GLY A 32 -17.98 10.50 -9.14
N LEU A 33 -18.48 9.64 -8.24
CA LEU A 33 -19.39 8.55 -8.62
C LEU A 33 -20.79 9.08 -8.96
N ASN A 34 -21.30 8.74 -10.14
CA ASN A 34 -22.65 9.10 -10.57
C ASN A 34 -23.58 7.89 -10.74
N VAL A 35 -23.07 6.77 -11.26
CA VAL A 35 -23.89 5.61 -11.66
C VAL A 35 -23.54 4.35 -10.88
N ILE A 36 -22.26 4.13 -10.58
CA ILE A 36 -21.76 2.94 -9.87
C ILE A 36 -21.63 3.25 -8.37
N SER A 37 -22.04 2.32 -7.51
CA SER A 37 -21.90 2.48 -6.06
C SER A 37 -20.46 2.22 -5.58
N SER A 38 -20.04 2.87 -4.49
CA SER A 38 -18.73 2.63 -3.88
C SER A 38 -18.55 1.17 -3.43
N THR A 39 -19.59 0.55 -2.87
CA THR A 39 -19.57 -0.86 -2.46
C THR A 39 -19.26 -1.80 -3.63
N THR A 40 -19.82 -1.53 -4.81
CA THR A 40 -19.53 -2.31 -6.02
C THR A 40 -18.08 -2.16 -6.43
N LEU A 41 -17.53 -0.94 -6.40
CA LEU A 41 -16.13 -0.71 -6.77
C LEU A 41 -15.17 -1.35 -5.78
N ILE A 42 -15.43 -1.28 -4.48
CA ILE A 42 -14.62 -1.97 -3.45
C ILE A 42 -14.49 -3.46 -3.76
N ALA A 43 -15.56 -4.11 -4.26
CA ALA A 43 -15.52 -5.54 -4.58
C ALA A 43 -14.68 -5.87 -5.84
N ILE A 44 -14.40 -4.89 -6.70
CA ILE A 44 -13.63 -5.03 -7.95
C ILE A 44 -12.16 -4.66 -7.73
N LEU A 45 -11.85 -3.85 -6.71
CA LEU A 45 -10.48 -3.43 -6.43
C LEU A 45 -9.56 -4.63 -6.17
N PRO A 46 -8.32 -4.61 -6.69
CA PRO A 46 -7.32 -5.64 -6.42
C PRO A 46 -6.71 -5.56 -5.01
N VAL A 47 -7.20 -4.62 -4.18
CA VAL A 47 -6.65 -4.28 -2.87
C VAL A 47 -7.73 -4.24 -1.80
N LYS A 48 -7.31 -4.36 -0.55
CA LYS A 48 -8.18 -4.33 0.63
C LYS A 48 -7.58 -3.42 1.70
N ILE A 49 -8.44 -3.05 2.66
CA ILE A 49 -8.00 -2.36 3.87
C ILE A 49 -6.98 -3.24 4.60
N GLY A 50 -5.84 -2.66 4.93
CA GLY A 50 -4.70 -3.33 5.54
C GLY A 50 -3.58 -3.71 4.56
N ASP A 51 -3.85 -3.73 3.25
CA ASP A 51 -2.81 -3.96 2.23
C ASP A 51 -1.87 -2.76 2.12
N GLU A 52 -0.66 -2.98 1.58
CA GLU A 52 0.32 -1.93 1.40
C GLU A 52 0.03 -1.07 0.15
N TYR A 53 -0.05 0.24 0.34
CA TYR A 53 -0.14 1.19 -0.75
C TYR A 53 1.24 1.61 -1.25
N ASN A 54 1.50 1.36 -2.53
CA ASN A 54 2.66 1.86 -3.26
C ASN A 54 2.27 2.17 -4.72
N GLN A 55 3.23 2.60 -5.54
CA GLN A 55 3.00 2.95 -6.96
C GLN A 55 2.45 1.78 -7.79
N ASN A 56 2.97 0.57 -7.59
CA ASN A 56 2.48 -0.61 -8.32
C ASN A 56 1.01 -0.89 -7.97
N THR A 57 0.69 -0.84 -6.67
CA THR A 57 -0.68 -0.98 -6.18
C THR A 57 -1.61 0.08 -6.78
N SER A 58 -1.13 1.32 -6.94
CA SER A 58 -1.87 2.41 -7.58
C SER A 58 -2.15 2.12 -9.06
N ASP A 59 -1.14 1.64 -9.80
CA ASP A 59 -1.27 1.28 -11.22
C ASP A 59 -2.24 0.11 -11.41
N GLU A 60 -2.19 -0.90 -10.54
CA GLU A 60 -3.12 -2.04 -10.53
C GLU A 60 -4.57 -1.59 -10.30
N ILE A 61 -4.80 -0.65 -9.38
CA ILE A 61 -6.13 -0.07 -9.13
C ILE A 61 -6.64 0.64 -10.40
N ILE A 62 -5.81 1.49 -11.02
CA ILE A 62 -6.19 2.23 -12.23
C ILE A 62 -6.53 1.25 -13.35
N GLN A 63 -5.69 0.24 -13.57
CA GLN A 63 -5.90 -0.75 -14.62
C GLN A 63 -7.16 -1.59 -14.38
N ALA A 64 -7.40 -2.06 -13.15
CA ALA A 64 -8.59 -2.83 -12.81
C ALA A 64 -9.87 -2.02 -13.05
N LEU A 65 -9.88 -0.75 -12.64
CA LEU A 65 -11.02 0.14 -12.83
C LEU A 65 -11.21 0.53 -14.31
N PHE A 66 -10.14 0.80 -15.05
CA PHE A 66 -10.21 1.12 -16.48
C PHE A 66 -10.79 -0.04 -17.29
N ASN A 67 -10.38 -1.27 -16.99
CA ASN A 67 -10.86 -2.48 -17.66
C ASN A 67 -12.36 -2.74 -17.47
N THR A 68 -13.01 -2.12 -16.49
CA THR A 68 -14.48 -2.18 -16.34
C THR A 68 -15.23 -1.41 -17.42
N GLY A 69 -14.57 -0.44 -18.07
CA GLY A 69 -15.19 0.47 -19.04
C GLY A 69 -16.11 1.54 -18.41
N TYR A 70 -16.14 1.68 -17.09
CA TYR A 70 -17.01 2.65 -16.41
C TYR A 70 -16.46 4.09 -16.39
N PHE A 71 -15.15 4.26 -16.57
CA PHE A 71 -14.48 5.54 -16.38
C PHE A 71 -13.60 5.88 -17.58
N SER A 72 -13.66 7.14 -18.01
CA SER A 72 -12.78 7.68 -19.05
C SER A 72 -11.45 8.21 -18.51
N ASP A 73 -11.43 8.60 -17.23
CA ASP A 73 -10.27 9.13 -16.54
C ASP A 73 -10.31 8.73 -15.07
N ILE A 74 -9.15 8.36 -14.50
CA ILE A 74 -9.01 7.79 -13.16
C ILE A 74 -7.75 8.36 -12.51
N SER A 75 -7.87 8.83 -11.27
CA SER A 75 -6.74 9.26 -10.45
C SER A 75 -6.82 8.59 -9.08
N VAL A 76 -5.66 8.20 -8.56
CA VAL A 76 -5.51 7.56 -7.25
C VAL A 76 -4.50 8.38 -6.45
N SER A 77 -4.85 8.72 -5.22
CA SER A 77 -4.01 9.50 -4.30
C SER A 77 -4.05 8.90 -2.89
N ASN A 78 -2.92 8.98 -2.19
CA ASN A 78 -2.73 8.69 -0.77
C ASN A 78 -3.03 9.94 0.06
#